data_AF-A0AAD7ZI24-F1
#
_entry.id   AF-A0AAD7ZI24-F1
#
_cell.length_a   1.000
_cell.length_b   1.000
_cell.length_c   1.000
_cell.angle_alpha   90.00
_cell.angle_beta   90.00
_cell.angle_gamma   90.00
#
_symmetry.space_group_name_H-M   'P 1'
#
loop_
_entity.id
_entity.type
_entity.pdbx_description
1 polymer ?
#
loop_
_entity_poly.entity_id
_entity_poly.type
_entity_poly.pdbx_seq_one_letter_code
_entity_poly.pdbx_strand_id
1 'polypeptide(L)'
;MSYYVVPSHAEIYNTFRPSPPQELIKRLVNYLTEKIPAELLEQAVDIGCGRGQSTEILAPYFKKVLGFDANESQVIEATRKNKFNNITY
;
A
#
# COMPACT_ATOMS: atom_id res chain seq x y z
N MET A 1 16.55 -19.61 0.85
CA MET A 1 15.29 -20.06 1.48
C MET A 1 14.34 -18.87 1.45
N SER A 2 13.42 -18.80 0.49
CA SER A 2 12.42 -17.71 0.45
C SER A 2 11.33 -18.02 1.46
N TYR A 3 11.03 -17.09 2.37
CA TYR A 3 10.06 -17.26 3.44
C TYR A 3 8.58 -17.36 2.95
N TYR A 4 8.35 -17.30 1.63
CA TYR A 4 7.01 -17.15 1.02
C TYR A 4 6.58 -18.33 0.13
N VAL A 5 7.28 -19.46 0.15
CA VAL A 5 7.07 -20.56 -0.82
C VAL A 5 5.82 -21.41 -0.52
N VAL A 6 5.09 -21.14 0.57
CA VAL A 6 3.83 -21.83 0.87
C VAL A 6 2.66 -20.84 0.76
N PRO A 7 1.77 -20.96 -0.24
CA PRO A 7 0.65 -20.05 -0.46
C PRO A 7 -0.21 -19.82 0.80
N SER A 8 -0.37 -20.86 1.62
CA SER A 8 -1.14 -20.83 2.86
C SER A 8 -0.58 -19.85 3.90
N HIS A 9 0.75 -19.68 3.99
CA HIS A 9 1.35 -18.79 4.98
C HIS A 9 1.27 -17.32 4.56
N ALA A 10 1.40 -17.02 3.26
CA ALA A 10 1.22 -15.67 2.73
C ALA A 10 -0.24 -15.21 2.87
N GLU A 11 -1.20 -16.10 2.62
CA GLU A 11 -2.62 -15.81 2.82
C GLU A 11 -2.99 -15.62 4.30
N ILE A 12 -2.48 -16.48 5.19
CA ILE A 12 -2.66 -16.34 6.64
C ILE A 12 -2.02 -15.03 7.11
N TYR A 13 -0.76 -14.76 6.75
CA TYR A 13 -0.05 -13.54 7.12
C TYR A 13 -0.82 -12.30 6.66
N ASN A 14 -1.27 -12.24 5.40
CA ASN A 14 -2.04 -11.10 4.90
C ASN A 14 -3.43 -10.96 5.53
N THR A 15 -3.99 -12.04 6.06
CA THR A 15 -5.28 -12.02 6.75
C THR A 15 -5.14 -11.53 8.19
N PHE A 16 -4.03 -11.83 8.87
CA PHE A 16 -3.81 -11.45 10.28
C PHE A 16 -2.89 -10.24 10.46
N ARG A 17 -2.24 -9.74 9.39
CA ARG A 17 -1.41 -8.54 9.47
C ARG A 17 -2.27 -7.35 9.87
N PRO A 18 -1.97 -6.67 10.98
CA PRO A 18 -2.69 -5.45 11.35
C PRO A 18 -2.42 -4.37 10.29
N SER A 19 -3.46 -3.63 9.94
CA SER A 19 -3.29 -2.45 9.09
C SER A 19 -2.32 -1.46 9.76
N PRO A 20 -1.39 -0.83 9.02
CA PRO A 20 -0.52 0.18 9.58
C PRO A 20 -1.34 1.25 10.29
N PRO A 21 -0.97 1.69 11.51
CA PRO A 21 -1.68 2.76 12.18
C PRO A 21 -1.57 4.04 11.35
N GLN A 22 -2.67 4.77 11.19
CA GLN A 22 -2.71 6.02 10.41
C GLN A 22 -1.64 7.04 10.86
N GLU A 23 -1.32 7.06 12.15
CA GLU A 23 -0.27 7.92 12.72
C GLU A 23 1.12 7.63 12.15
N LEU A 24 1.42 6.39 11.77
CA LEU A 24 2.69 6.06 11.12
C LEU A 24 2.78 6.71 9.74
N ILE A 25 1.72 6.61 8.94
CA ILE A 25 1.69 7.24 7.61
C ILE A 25 1.72 8.76 7.72
N LYS A 26 0.98 9.33 8.67
CA LYS A 26 1.02 10.76 8.94
C LYS A 26 2.43 11.23 9.30
N ARG A 27 3.16 10.47 10.12
CA ARG A 27 4.55 10.79 10.47
C ARG A 27 5.49 10.73 9.26
N LEU A 28 5.30 9.77 8.35
CA LEU A 28 6.06 9.68 7.10
C LEU A 28 5.79 10.87 6.19
N VAL A 29 4.51 11.24 6.01
CA VAL A 29 4.11 12.39 5.20
C VAL A 29 4.66 13.68 5.80
N ASN A 30 4.55 13.87 7.11
CA ASN A 30 5.12 15.03 7.79
C ASN A 30 6.61 15.18 7.51
N TYR A 31 7.36 14.08 7.61
CA TYR A 31 8.80 14.06 7.31
C TYR A 31 9.10 14.46 5.86
N LEU A 32 8.34 13.95 4.87
CA LEU A 32 8.49 14.37 3.47
C LEU A 32 8.20 15.86 3.31
N THR A 33 7.17 16.35 4.01
CA THR A 33 6.73 17.75 3.92
C THR A 33 7.64 18.76 4.59
N GLU A 34 8.65 18.30 5.34
CA GLU A 34 9.73 19.18 5.83
C GLU A 34 10.57 19.76 4.68
N LYS A 35 10.60 19.07 3.52
CA LYS A 35 11.42 19.44 2.36
C LYS A 35 10.63 19.59 1.06
N ILE A 36 9.48 18.93 0.95
CA ILE A 36 8.66 18.89 -0.26
C ILE A 36 7.25 19.37 0.10
N PRO A 37 6.78 20.52 -0.41
CA PRO A 37 5.41 20.96 -0.18
C PRO A 37 4.39 19.84 -0.47
N ALA A 38 3.38 19.69 0.40
CA ALA A 38 2.43 18.57 0.34
C ALA A 38 1.70 18.49 -1.02
N GLU A 39 1.42 19.64 -1.63
CA GLU A 39 0.80 19.78 -2.94
C GLU A 39 1.65 19.24 -4.10
N LEU A 40 2.95 19.03 -3.88
CA LEU A 40 3.90 18.48 -4.84
C LEU A 40 4.10 16.96 -4.67
N LEU A 41 3.39 16.32 -3.74
CA LEU A 41 3.40 14.87 -3.59
C LEU A 41 2.60 14.20 -4.72
N GLU A 42 3.25 14.02 -5.88
CA GLU A 42 2.63 13.50 -7.10
C GLU A 42 2.34 12.00 -7.05
N GLN A 43 3.35 11.18 -6.73
CA GLN A 43 3.25 9.72 -6.87
C GLN A 43 3.89 8.98 -5.70
N ALA A 44 3.17 8.01 -5.15
CA ALA A 44 3.69 7.00 -4.23
C ALA A 44 3.67 5.61 -4.88
N VAL A 45 4.63 4.76 -4.51
CA VAL A 45 4.69 3.35 -4.92
C VAL A 45 4.80 2.48 -3.68
N ASP A 46 3.83 1.58 -3.49
CA ASP A 46 3.77 0.63 -2.38
C ASP A 46 4.21 -0.76 -2.87
N ILE A 47 5.46 -1.12 -2.58
CA ILE A 47 6.08 -2.37 -3.03
C ILE A 47 5.76 -3.49 -2.02
N GLY A 48 5.21 -4.60 -2.52
CA GLY A 48 4.68 -5.68 -1.69
C GLY A 48 3.34 -5.30 -1.06
N CYS A 49 2.45 -4.67 -1.84
CA CYS A 49 1.21 -4.10 -1.35
C CYS A 49 0.19 -5.14 -0.85
N GLY A 50 0.35 -6.42 -1.23
CA GLY A 50 -0.62 -7.47 -0.98
C GLY A 50 -2.03 -7.07 -1.42
N ARG A 51 -3.00 -7.18 -0.50
CA ARG A 51 -4.40 -6.78 -0.72
C ARG A 51 -4.65 -5.26 -0.76
N GLY A 52 -3.61 -4.44 -0.68
CA GLY A 52 -3.70 -2.99 -0.83
C GLY A 52 -3.99 -2.19 0.45
N GLN A 53 -4.00 -2.83 1.63
CA GLN A 53 -4.31 -2.15 2.90
C GLN A 53 -3.44 -0.92 3.17
N SER A 54 -2.12 -1.03 2.95
CA SER A 54 -1.20 0.09 3.13
C SER A 54 -1.34 1.13 2.02
N THR A 55 -1.59 0.67 0.79
CA THR A 55 -1.78 1.50 -0.39
C THR A 55 -2.97 2.45 -0.24
N GLU A 56 -4.09 1.97 0.32
CA GLU A 56 -5.27 2.79 0.59
C GLU A 56 -4.99 3.91 1.59
N ILE A 57 -4.14 3.68 2.59
CA ILE A 57 -3.80 4.70 3.60
C ILE A 57 -2.96 5.84 2.98
N LEU A 58 -2.24 5.58 1.88
CA LEU A 58 -1.47 6.60 1.17
C LEU A 58 -2.34 7.50 0.27
N ALA A 59 -3.52 7.04 -0.12
CA ALA A 59 -4.38 7.71 -1.09
C ALA A 59 -4.74 9.17 -0.77
N PRO A 60 -4.97 9.58 0.49
CA PRO A 60 -5.26 10.97 0.82
C PRO A 60 -4.07 11.93 0.67
N TYR A 61 -2.85 11.41 0.60
CA TYR A 61 -1.62 12.21 0.68
C TYR A 61 -0.90 12.41 -0.65
N PHE A 62 -1.21 11.60 -1.67
CA PHE A 62 -0.55 11.62 -2.97
C PHE A 62 -1.57 11.73 -4.11
N LYS A 63 -1.21 12.42 -5.19
CA LYS A 63 -2.10 12.54 -6.37
C LYS A 63 -2.31 11.20 -7.08
N LYS A 64 -1.33 10.29 -7.02
CA LYS A 64 -1.39 8.93 -7.55
C LYS A 64 -0.69 7.96 -6.61
N VAL A 65 -1.25 6.76 -6.45
CA VAL A 65 -0.61 5.67 -5.72
C VAL A 65 -0.61 4.42 -6.58
N LEU A 66 0.57 3.81 -6.75
CA LEU A 66 0.72 2.51 -7.40
C LEU A 66 1.01 1.46 -6.32
N GLY A 67 0.08 0.53 -6.10
CA GLY A 67 0.38 -0.71 -5.39
C GLY A 67 1.03 -1.69 -6.34
N PHE A 68 2.09 -2.36 -5.91
CA PHE A 68 2.74 -3.41 -6.68
C PHE A 68 3.00 -4.62 -5.80
N ASP A 69 2.61 -5.81 -6.26
CA ASP A 69 2.94 -7.07 -5.59
C ASP A 69 3.27 -8.14 -6.64
N ALA A 70 4.19 -9.04 -6.29
CA ALA A 70 4.56 -10.16 -7.17
C ALA A 70 3.50 -11.28 -7.18
N ASN A 71 2.59 -11.28 -6.20
CA ASN A 71 1.50 -12.24 -6.11
C ASN A 71 0.25 -11.72 -6.83
N GLU A 72 0.02 -12.25 -8.04
CA GLU A 72 -1.11 -11.86 -8.89
C GLU A 72 -2.48 -12.00 -8.22
N SER A 73 -2.70 -13.03 -7.38
CA SER A 73 -3.99 -13.20 -6.70
C SER A 73 -4.28 -12.07 -5.69
N GLN A 74 -3.22 -11.54 -5.06
CA GLN A 74 -3.32 -10.40 -4.14
C GLN A 74 -3.65 -9.11 -4.89
N VAL A 75 -2.99 -8.88 -6.03
CA VAL A 75 -3.23 -7.72 -6.91
C VAL A 75 -4.66 -7.73 -7.46
N ILE A 76 -5.15 -8.89 -7.91
CA ILE A 76 -6.55 -9.04 -8.37
C ILE A 76 -7.52 -8.71 -7.24
N GLU A 77 -7.27 -9.22 -6.03
CA GLU A 77 -8.13 -8.93 -4.88
C GLU A 77 -8.09 -7.45 -4.48
N ALA A 78 -6.91 -6.83 -4.49
CA ALA A 78 -6.72 -5.40 -4.22
C ALA A 78 -7.47 -4.55 -5.25
N THR A 79 -7.30 -4.87 -6.55
CA THR A 79 -8.01 -4.21 -7.66
C THR A 79 -9.52 -4.29 -7.49
N ARG A 80 -10.04 -5.47 -7.15
CA ARG A 80 -11.49 -5.69 -6.93
C ARG A 80 -12.03 -4.90 -5.74
N LYS A 81 -11.21 -4.70 -4.71
CA LYS A 81 -11.59 -3.99 -3.47
C LYS A 81 -11.31 -2.48 -3.53
N ASN A 82 -10.56 -2.01 -4.53
CA ASN A 82 -10.16 -0.63 -4.67
C ASN A 82 -11.39 0.30 -4.72
N LYS A 83 -11.41 1.29 -3.82
CA LYS A 83 -12.46 2.32 -3.73
C LYS A 83 -11.97 3.71 -4.14
N PHE A 84 -10.69 3.84 -4.48
CA PHE A 84 -10.02 5.10 -4.71
C PHE A 84 -9.73 5.27 -6.20
N ASN A 85 -10.08 6.43 -6.74
CA ASN A 85 -9.86 6.76 -8.15
C ASN A 85 -8.38 7.06 -8.48
N ASN A 86 -7.57 7.36 -7.46
CA ASN A 86 -6.16 7.70 -7.59
C ASN A 86 -5.23 6.53 -7.24
N ILE A 87 -5.76 5.32 -7.02
CA ILE A 87 -4.96 4.11 -6.81
C ILE A 87 -5.04 3.21 -8.04
N THR A 88 -3.89 2.70 -8.45
CA THR A 88 -3.73 1.60 -9.40
C THR A 88 -2.97 0.46 -8.74
N TYR A 89 -3.29 -0.78 -9.09
CA TYR A 89 -2.61 -2.00 -8.64
C TYR A 89 -2.11 -2.79 -9.86
#